data_AF-A0A831LSE4-F1
#
_entry.id   AF-A0A831LSE4-F1
#
_cell.length_a   1.000
_cell.length_b   1.000
_cell.length_c   1.000
_cell.angle_alpha   90.00
_cell.angle_beta   90.00
_cell.angle_gamma   90.00
#
_symmetry.space_group_name_H-M   'P 1'
#
loop_
_entity.id
_entity.type
_entity.pdbx_description
1 polymer ?
#
loop_
_entity_poly.entity_id
_entity_poly.type
_entity_poly.pdbx_seq_one_letter_code
_entity_poly.pdbx_strand_id
1 'polypeptide(L)'
;MDGVTSLVNPNEYRSNNATMTAGSVVVAKWSDGLPLVVVKENLGPTNARRADINIFPPSSNARGDFWDVSTDGDILLANALLWVSKKCGCVDIVVEMNRGFAVRL
;
A
#
# COMPACT_ATOMS: atom_id res chain seq x y z
N MET A 1 7.15 3.02 4.75
CA MET A 1 6.39 3.03 3.49
C MET A 1 5.58 4.30 3.53
N ASP A 2 5.89 5.22 2.63
CA ASP A 2 5.28 6.54 2.59
C ASP A 2 4.53 6.70 1.25
N GLY A 3 3.65 7.71 1.15
CA GLY A 3 2.85 7.97 -0.04
C GLY A 3 1.34 7.81 0.19
N VAL A 4 0.65 7.04 -0.65
CA VAL A 4 -0.81 6.87 -0.61
C VAL A 4 -1.27 6.26 0.72
N THR A 5 -2.10 6.99 1.46
CA THR A 5 -2.58 6.58 2.80
C THR A 5 -4.04 6.16 2.82
N SER A 6 -4.80 6.38 1.74
CA SER A 6 -6.22 6.04 1.64
C SER A 6 -6.67 5.76 0.22
N LEU A 7 -7.60 4.81 0.07
CA LEU A 7 -8.35 4.53 -1.15
C LEU A 7 -9.85 4.62 -0.86
N VAL A 8 -10.64 4.85 -1.91
CA VAL A 8 -12.11 4.99 -1.84
C VAL A 8 -12.77 3.98 -2.78
N ASN A 9 -13.91 3.42 -2.36
CA ASN A 9 -14.81 2.64 -3.21
C ASN A 9 -16.23 2.53 -2.59
N PRO A 10 -17.34 2.62 -3.35
CA PRO A 10 -18.68 2.22 -2.91
C PRO A 10 -18.95 0.70 -2.84
N ASN A 11 -18.12 -0.19 -3.41
CA ASN A 11 -18.30 -1.65 -3.40
C ASN A 11 -16.99 -2.41 -3.07
N GLU A 12 -16.95 -3.04 -1.90
CA GLU A 12 -15.70 -3.41 -1.22
C GLU A 12 -15.17 -4.80 -1.61
N TYR A 13 -14.28 -4.88 -2.61
CA TYR A 13 -13.50 -6.10 -2.89
C TYR A 13 -12.21 -6.15 -2.06
N ARG A 14 -12.39 -6.36 -0.75
CA ARG A 14 -11.32 -6.42 0.25
C ARG A 14 -11.70 -7.37 1.39
N SER A 15 -10.75 -7.71 2.23
CA SER A 15 -11.01 -8.42 3.49
C SER A 15 -11.50 -7.46 4.56
N ASN A 16 -12.57 -7.84 5.26
CA ASN A 16 -13.15 -7.04 6.35
C ASN A 16 -12.68 -7.49 7.74
N ASN A 17 -11.94 -8.60 7.84
CA ASN A 17 -11.62 -9.27 9.11
C ASN A 17 -10.15 -9.72 9.20
N ALA A 18 -9.21 -8.90 8.72
CA ALA A 18 -7.80 -9.23 8.83
C ALA A 18 -7.32 -9.13 10.29
N THR A 19 -6.78 -10.23 10.83
CA THR A 19 -6.09 -10.22 12.11
C THR A 19 -4.63 -9.82 11.94
N MET A 20 -4.13 -8.94 12.80
CA MET A 20 -2.75 -8.48 12.76
C MET A 20 -1.91 -9.24 13.79
N THR A 21 -0.72 -9.69 13.38
CA THR A 21 0.25 -10.27 14.33
C THR A 21 0.99 -9.16 15.09
N ALA A 22 1.48 -9.46 16.30
CA ALA A 22 2.27 -8.51 17.09
C ALA A 22 3.45 -7.93 16.28
N GLY A 23 3.71 -6.63 16.45
CA GLY A 23 4.76 -5.90 15.72
C GLY A 23 4.41 -5.51 14.28
N SER A 24 3.17 -5.74 13.83
CA SER A 24 2.69 -5.22 12.55
C SER A 24 2.20 -3.77 12.71
N VAL A 25 2.40 -2.93 11.70
CA VAL A 25 2.03 -1.51 11.70
C VAL A 25 1.07 -1.22 10.55
N VAL A 26 -0.04 -0.53 10.82
CA VAL A 26 -0.93 -0.01 9.78
C VAL A 26 -0.32 1.27 9.21
N VAL A 27 -0.07 1.32 7.90
CA VAL A 27 0.51 2.50 7.22
C VAL A 27 -0.51 3.22 6.33
N ALA A 28 -1.56 2.53 5.91
CA ALA A 28 -2.67 3.09 5.15
C ALA A 28 -3.99 2.47 5.60
N LYS A 29 -5.06 3.24 5.53
CA LYS A 29 -6.42 2.81 5.86
C LYS A 29 -7.34 3.15 4.71
N TRP A 30 -8.34 2.31 4.49
CA TRP A 30 -9.46 2.71 3.65
C TRP A 30 -10.22 3.88 4.27
N SER A 31 -11.03 4.58 3.48
CA SER A 31 -11.79 5.75 3.93
C SER A 31 -12.74 5.50 5.11
N ASP A 32 -13.18 4.26 5.30
CA ASP A 32 -14.03 3.82 6.40
C ASP A 32 -13.23 3.36 7.65
N GLY A 33 -11.90 3.45 7.59
CA GLY A 33 -11.00 3.19 8.72
C GLY A 33 -10.46 1.76 8.79
N LEU A 34 -10.92 0.83 7.94
CA LEU A 34 -10.35 -0.52 7.89
C LEU A 34 -8.90 -0.50 7.37
N PRO A 35 -8.03 -1.42 7.83
CA PRO A 35 -6.66 -1.50 7.33
C PRO A 35 -6.62 -1.71 5.80
N LEU A 36 -5.84 -0.87 5.12
CA LEU A 36 -5.56 -0.99 3.70
C LEU A 36 -4.16 -1.57 3.47
N VAL A 37 -3.14 -1.03 4.16
CA VAL A 37 -1.79 -1.59 4.14
C VAL A 37 -1.28 -1.82 5.55
N VAL A 38 -0.79 -3.04 5.78
CA VAL A 38 -0.10 -3.43 6.99
C VAL A 38 1.32 -3.86 6.64
N VAL A 39 2.30 -3.35 7.37
CA VAL A 39 3.71 -3.70 7.17
C VAL A 39 4.29 -4.39 8.40
N LYS A 40 5.30 -5.23 8.17
CA LYS A 40 6.11 -5.84 9.22
C LYS A 40 7.55 -6.04 8.74
N GLU A 41 8.48 -5.72 9.63
CA GLU A 41 9.92 -5.87 9.41
C GLU A 41 10.50 -7.00 10.26
N ASN A 42 11.80 -7.27 10.09
CA ASN A 42 12.57 -8.24 10.87
C ASN A 42 11.96 -9.65 10.84
N LEU A 43 11.44 -10.04 9.67
CA LEU A 43 10.86 -11.36 9.47
C LEU A 43 11.95 -12.38 9.15
N GLY A 44 12.13 -13.33 10.08
CA GLY A 44 13.02 -14.48 9.90
C GLY A 44 14.52 -14.11 9.85
N PRO A 45 15.39 -15.09 9.53
CA PRO A 45 16.84 -14.93 9.60
C PRO A 45 17.43 -13.90 8.62
N THR A 46 16.66 -13.51 7.59
CA THR A 46 17.09 -12.56 6.55
C THR A 46 16.63 -11.13 6.82
N ASN A 47 16.00 -10.87 7.98
CA ASN A 47 15.40 -9.58 8.33
C ASN A 47 14.45 -9.06 7.23
N ALA A 48 13.65 -9.95 6.65
CA ALA A 48 12.80 -9.62 5.53
C ALA A 48 11.69 -8.63 5.92
N ARG A 49 11.22 -7.90 4.90
CA ARG A 49 10.09 -6.98 4.95
C ARG A 49 8.87 -7.62 4.31
N ARG A 50 7.69 -7.41 4.89
CA ARG A 50 6.40 -7.84 4.33
C ARG A 50 5.40 -6.70 4.37
N ALA A 51 4.71 -6.51 3.25
CA ALA A 51 3.56 -5.63 3.12
C ALA A 51 2.34 -6.46 2.72
N ASP A 52 1.29 -6.44 3.53
CA ASP A 52 -0.01 -7.01 3.23
C ASP A 52 -0.93 -5.88 2.75
N ILE A 53 -1.44 -6.01 1.51
CA ILE A 53 -2.24 -4.99 0.84
C ILE A 53 -3.66 -5.54 0.68
N ASN A 54 -4.62 -4.89 1.31
CA ASN A 54 -6.00 -5.33 1.39
C ASN A 54 -6.83 -4.77 0.22
N ILE A 55 -6.49 -5.18 -1.01
CA ILE A 55 -7.08 -4.63 -2.25
C ILE A 55 -7.27 -5.73 -3.32
N PHE A 56 -8.35 -5.63 -4.11
CA PHE A 56 -8.46 -6.33 -5.39
C PHE A 56 -7.77 -5.50 -6.50
N PRO A 57 -6.79 -6.03 -7.25
CA PRO A 57 -5.85 -5.20 -8.01
C PRO A 57 -6.43 -4.27 -9.11
N PRO A 58 -7.39 -4.69 -9.96
CA PRO A 58 -7.92 -3.82 -11.01
C PRO A 58 -8.64 -2.57 -10.47
N SER A 59 -8.48 -1.43 -11.16
CA SER A 59 -9.08 -0.14 -10.77
C SER A 59 -10.41 0.16 -11.48
N SER A 60 -11.02 1.30 -11.14
CA SER A 60 -12.19 1.83 -11.82
C SER A 60 -12.02 2.06 -13.34
N ASN A 61 -10.79 2.13 -13.85
CA ASN A 61 -10.51 2.13 -15.30
C ASN A 61 -10.91 0.83 -15.98
N ALA A 62 -10.77 -0.31 -15.28
CA ALA A 62 -11.15 -1.62 -15.80
C ALA A 62 -12.65 -1.89 -15.57
N ARG A 63 -13.17 -1.52 -14.40
CA ARG A 63 -14.59 -1.65 -14.05
C ARG A 63 -14.97 -0.68 -12.92
N GLY A 64 -16.02 0.11 -13.13
CA GLY A 64 -16.35 1.25 -12.27
C GLY A 64 -16.70 0.95 -10.80
N ASP A 65 -16.87 -0.31 -10.41
CA ASP A 65 -17.11 -0.74 -9.02
C ASP A 65 -15.85 -1.18 -8.26
N PHE A 66 -14.67 -1.03 -8.87
CA PHE A 66 -13.39 -1.19 -8.20
C PHE A 66 -12.88 0.13 -7.60
N TRP A 67 -11.72 0.08 -6.95
CA TRP A 67 -11.14 1.26 -6.29
C TRP A 67 -11.00 2.44 -7.26
N ASP A 68 -11.27 3.64 -6.77
CA ASP A 68 -11.26 4.85 -7.59
C ASP A 68 -9.84 5.15 -8.08
N VAL A 69 -9.65 5.14 -9.40
CA VAL A 69 -8.38 5.49 -10.05
C VAL A 69 -7.83 6.85 -9.62
N SER A 70 -8.67 7.78 -9.17
CA SER A 70 -8.23 9.08 -8.64
C SER A 70 -7.46 8.98 -7.31
N THR A 71 -7.52 7.83 -6.63
CA THR A 71 -6.90 7.56 -5.33
C THR A 71 -5.55 6.83 -5.41
N ASP A 72 -4.99 6.67 -6.61
CA ASP A 72 -3.60 6.24 -6.82
C ASP A 72 -3.22 4.85 -6.25
N GLY A 73 -4.16 3.89 -6.30
CA GLY A 73 -3.93 2.50 -5.85
C GLY A 73 -2.81 1.75 -6.58
N ASP A 74 -2.47 2.15 -7.80
CA ASP A 74 -1.33 1.67 -8.57
C ASP A 74 0.02 2.09 -7.97
N ILE A 75 0.12 3.35 -7.50
CA ILE A 75 1.28 3.84 -6.76
C ILE A 75 1.46 3.07 -5.46
N LEU A 76 0.36 2.82 -4.74
CA LEU A 76 0.39 2.04 -3.50
C LEU A 76 1.00 0.66 -3.72
N LEU A 77 0.59 -0.04 -4.77
CA LEU A 77 1.13 -1.34 -5.16
C LEU A 77 2.63 -1.24 -5.51
N ALA A 78 3.03 -0.23 -6.28
CA ALA A 78 4.43 -0.01 -6.65
C ALA A 78 5.31 0.27 -5.42
N ASN A 79 4.87 1.14 -4.52
CA ASN A 79 5.60 1.48 -3.28
C ASN A 79 5.73 0.28 -2.35
N ALA A 80 4.69 -0.54 -2.25
CA ALA A 80 4.75 -1.77 -1.47
C ALA A 80 5.81 -2.73 -2.04
N LEU A 81 5.84 -2.94 -3.36
CA LEU A 81 6.84 -3.78 -4.03
C LEU A 81 8.26 -3.27 -3.81
N LEU A 82 8.49 -1.96 -3.98
CA LEU A 82 9.79 -1.33 -3.74
C LEU A 82 10.21 -1.42 -2.27
N TRP A 83 9.26 -1.30 -1.34
CA TRP A 83 9.54 -1.38 0.09
C TRP A 83 9.93 -2.79 0.51
N VAL A 84 9.25 -3.84 0.03
CA VAL A 84 9.58 -5.24 0.34
C VAL A 84 10.84 -5.75 -0.37
N SER A 85 11.19 -5.19 -1.53
CA SER A 85 12.39 -5.60 -2.27
C SER A 85 13.70 -5.09 -1.66
N LYS A 86 13.64 -4.16 -0.70
CA LYS A 86 14.83 -3.58 -0.08
C LYS A 86 15.57 -4.60 0.78
N LYS A 87 16.86 -4.77 0.50
CA LYS A 87 17.79 -5.64 1.24
C LYS A 87 18.80 -4.90 2.12
N CYS A 88 18.87 -3.57 2.05
CA CYS A 88 19.82 -2.74 2.80
C CYS A 88 19.11 -1.56 3.46
N GLY A 89 19.74 -0.94 4.47
CA GLY A 89 19.32 0.31 5.10
C GLY A 89 19.49 1.55 4.20
N CYS A 90 19.35 1.37 2.89
CA CYS A 90 19.40 2.42 1.90
C CYS A 90 18.08 3.23 1.94
N VAL A 91 18.12 4.49 1.50
CA VAL A 91 16.97 5.41 1.54
C VAL A 91 15.76 4.81 0.83
N ASP A 92 14.57 5.06 1.37
CA ASP A 92 13.34 4.56 0.79
C ASP A 92 13.02 5.28 -0.54
N ILE A 93 13.07 4.56 -1.67
CA ILE A 93 12.44 5.05 -2.92
C ILE A 93 10.92 5.00 -2.73
N VAL A 94 10.29 6.17 -2.86
CA VAL A 94 8.83 6.35 -2.87
C VAL A 94 8.45 6.85 -4.26
N VAL A 95 7.55 6.13 -4.93
CA VAL A 95 6.85 6.59 -6.11
C VAL A 95 5.76 7.54 -5.64
N GLU A 96 5.76 8.76 -6.15
CA GLU A 96 4.67 9.72 -5.99
C GLU A 96 4.26 10.20 -7.38
N MET A 97 2.96 10.17 -7.69
CA MET A 97 2.42 10.83 -8.88
C MET A 97 2.39 12.32 -8.55
N ASN A 98 3.51 12.96 -8.75
CA ASN A 98 3.57 14.39 -8.65
C ASN A 98 2.92 14.94 -9.91
N ARG A 99 1.59 15.18 -9.88
CA ARG A 99 0.83 15.83 -10.97
C ARG A 99 1.21 17.32 -11.13
N GLY A 100 2.47 17.68 -10.85
CA GLY A 100 2.99 19.04 -10.91
C GLY A 100 4.46 19.29 -10.52
N PHE A 101 5.27 18.33 -10.05
CA PHE A 101 6.66 18.62 -9.66
C PHE A 101 7.58 17.38 -9.73
N ALA A 102 8.89 17.56 -9.84
CA ALA A 102 9.83 16.48 -10.16
C ALA A 102 10.15 15.56 -8.97
N VAL A 103 10.56 14.33 -9.29
CA VAL A 103 11.20 13.34 -8.40
C VAL A 103 12.24 14.03 -7.51
N ARG A 104 12.11 13.92 -6.19
CA ARG A 104 13.23 14.18 -5.26
C ARG A 104 13.95 12.85 -5.02
N LEU A 105 15.12 12.72 -5.65
CA LEU A 105 16.16 11.76 -5.28
C LEU A 105 16.88 12.24 -4.01
#